data_AF-A0A9P7E4J9-F1
#
_entry.id   AF-A0A9P7E4J9-F1
#
_cell.length_a   1.000
_cell.length_b   1.000
_cell.length_c   1.000
_cell.angle_alpha   90.00
_cell.angle_beta   90.00
_cell.angle_gamma   90.00
#
_symmetry.space_group_name_H-M   'P 1'
#
loop_
_entity.id
_entity.type
_entity.pdbx_description
1 polymer ?
#
loop_
_entity_poly.entity_id
_entity_poly.type
_entity_poly.pdbx_seq_one_letter_code
_entity_poly.pdbx_strand_id
1 'polypeptide(L)'
;RFRILVIGKSGIGKSSLINHIFKVKKTIIAHEKPGEASIDHEFISPENERLVLHDSKGFEPGEEDNLKIVQDFIERRRNMPAMEHQLHAVW
;
A
#
# COMPACT_ATOMS: atom_id res chain seq x y z
N ARG A 1 -3.81 -4.65 -14.17
CA ARG A 1 -2.74 -4.76 -13.14
C ARG A 1 -3.32 -5.43 -11.91
N PHE A 2 -2.57 -6.30 -11.23
CA PHE A 2 -2.93 -6.93 -9.96
C PHE A 2 -2.47 -6.04 -8.80
N ARG A 3 -3.41 -5.57 -7.98
CA ARG A 3 -3.18 -4.56 -6.94
C ARG A 3 -3.39 -5.15 -5.56
N ILE A 4 -2.41 -4.98 -4.70
CA ILE A 4 -2.42 -5.48 -3.32
C ILE A 4 -2.28 -4.29 -2.37
N LEU A 5 -3.11 -4.23 -1.33
CA LEU A 5 -3.02 -3.25 -0.26
C LEU A 5 -2.37 -3.92 0.96
N VAL A 6 -1.32 -3.31 1.51
CA VAL A 6 -0.63 -3.79 2.71
C VAL A 6 -1.08 -2.98 3.93
N ILE A 7 -1.58 -3.67 4.95
CA ILE A 7 -2.19 -3.09 6.16
C ILE A 7 -1.53 -3.65 7.41
N GLY A 8 -1.37 -2.81 8.43
CA GLY A 8 -0.82 -3.27 9.70
C GLY A 8 -0.35 -2.13 10.60
N LYS A 9 -0.05 -2.48 11.85
CA LYS A 9 0.43 -1.54 12.87
C LYS A 9 1.69 -0.80 12.42
N SER A 10 1.91 0.39 12.97
CA SER A 10 3.17 1.11 12.79
C SER A 10 4.35 0.27 13.26
N GLY A 11 5.48 0.40 12.57
CA GLY A 11 6.72 -0.28 12.93
C GLY A 11 6.76 -1.80 12.69
N ILE A 12 5.69 -2.44 12.21
CA ILE A 12 5.65 -3.91 12.01
C ILE A 12 6.45 -4.39 10.79
N GLY A 13 6.98 -3.46 9.98
CA GLY A 13 7.84 -3.78 8.83
C GLY A 13 7.16 -3.84 7.47
N LYS A 14 5.97 -3.24 7.28
CA LYS A 14 5.27 -3.16 5.97
C LYS A 14 6.17 -2.63 4.85
N SER A 15 6.78 -1.48 5.08
CA SER A 15 7.69 -0.85 4.12
C SER A 15 8.93 -1.71 3.84
N SER A 16 9.43 -2.46 4.84
CA SER A 16 10.51 -3.43 4.65
C SER A 16 10.07 -4.61 3.77
N LEU A 17 8.85 -5.11 3.96
CA LEU A 17 8.26 -6.17 3.13
C LEU A 17 8.11 -5.72 1.67
N ILE A 18 7.52 -4.54 1.44
CA ILE A 18 7.34 -4.00 0.07
C ILE A 18 8.68 -3.83 -0.63
N ASN A 19 9.68 -3.24 0.05
CA ASN A 19 11.04 -3.10 -0.49
C ASN A 19 11.67 -4.46 -0.85
N HIS A 20 11.43 -5.48 -0.02
CA HIS A 20 11.95 -6.83 -0.26
C HIS A 20 11.28 -7.48 -1.47
N ILE A 21 9.95 -7.40 -1.58
CA ILE A 21 9.17 -7.97 -2.69
C ILE A 21 9.56 -7.33 -4.02
N PHE A 22 9.78 -6.02 -4.06
CA PHE A 22 10.11 -5.32 -5.30
C PHE A 22 11.60 -5.28 -5.64
N LYS A 23 12.45 -5.91 -4.82
CA LYS A 23 13.91 -6.02 -5.01
C LYS A 23 14.62 -4.70 -5.32
N VAL A 24 14.01 -3.57 -4.95
CA VAL A 24 14.60 -2.27 -5.23
C VAL A 24 15.49 -1.93 -4.06
N LYS A 25 16.78 -1.72 -4.35
CA LYS A 25 17.78 -1.29 -3.39
C LYS A 25 17.30 -0.06 -2.62
N LYS A 26 16.60 -0.22 -1.49
CA LYS A 26 16.17 0.80 -0.51
C LYS A 26 15.44 2.07 -1.04
N THR A 27 15.44 2.39 -2.33
CA THR A 27 15.15 3.74 -2.82
C THR A 27 13.67 4.05 -2.90
N ILE A 28 12.82 3.07 -3.23
CA ILE A 28 11.40 3.33 -3.49
C ILE A 28 10.70 3.88 -2.24
N ILE A 29 10.92 3.29 -1.07
CA ILE A 29 10.27 3.75 0.17
C ILE A 29 11.20 4.61 1.03
N ALA A 30 12.53 4.65 0.78
CA ALA A 30 13.40 5.57 1.54
C ALA A 30 13.07 7.06 1.34
N HIS A 31 12.31 7.40 0.31
CA HIS A 31 11.80 8.76 0.11
C HIS A 31 10.56 9.08 0.95
N GLU A 32 9.86 8.09 1.48
CA GLU A 32 8.72 8.29 2.38
C GLU A 32 9.20 8.13 3.83
N LYS A 33 9.12 9.19 4.63
CA LYS A 33 9.48 9.09 6.05
C LYS A 33 8.45 8.21 6.78
N PRO A 34 8.85 7.54 7.87
CA PRO A 34 7.89 6.85 8.74
C PRO A 34 6.72 7.77 9.11
N GLY A 35 5.50 7.36 8.76
CA GLY A 35 4.28 8.15 9.00
C GLY A 35 3.79 8.99 7.81
N GLU A 36 4.56 9.10 6.71
CA GLU A 36 4.19 9.83 5.49
C GLU A 36 3.66 8.92 4.36
N ALA A 37 3.48 7.61 4.62
CA ALA A 37 2.95 6.67 3.65
C ALA A 37 1.57 7.11 3.15
N SER A 38 1.44 7.27 1.83
CA SER A 38 0.18 7.60 1.17
C SER A 38 -0.41 6.34 0.55
N ILE A 39 -1.63 5.98 0.96
CA ILE A 39 -2.32 4.79 0.45
C ILE A 39 -2.61 4.86 -1.06
N ASP A 40 -2.65 6.06 -1.64
CA ASP A 40 -2.82 6.27 -3.07
C ASP A 40 -1.51 6.13 -3.87
N HIS A 41 -0.35 6.09 -3.19
CA HIS A 41 0.92 5.82 -3.85
C HIS A 41 0.91 4.40 -4.44
N GLU A 42 1.30 4.29 -5.70
CA GLU A 42 1.43 3.01 -6.41
C GLU A 42 2.89 2.60 -6.49
N PHE A 43 3.26 1.57 -5.73
CA PHE A 43 4.54 0.92 -5.91
C PHE A 43 4.41 -0.13 -7.01
N ILE A 44 5.12 0.03 -8.12
CA ILE A 44 5.05 -0.90 -9.26
C ILE A 44 6.32 -1.75 -9.27
N SER A 45 6.16 -3.08 -9.38
CA SER A 45 7.31 -3.98 -9.43
C SER A 45 8.13 -3.76 -10.72
N PRO A 46 9.46 -3.56 -10.63
CA PRO A 46 10.32 -3.44 -11.81
C PRO A 46 10.48 -4.78 -12.55
N GLU A 47 10.27 -5.92 -11.87
CA GLU A 47 10.36 -7.25 -12.48
C GLU A 47 9.04 -7.68 -13.14
N ASN A 48 7.92 -7.08 -12.73
CA ASN A 48 6.60 -7.37 -13.27
C ASN A 48 5.68 -6.15 -13.12
N GLU A 49 5.60 -5.32 -14.16
CA GLU A 49 4.78 -4.09 -14.18
C GLU A 49 3.28 -4.32 -13.96
N ARG A 50 2.82 -5.58 -14.00
CA ARG A 50 1.45 -5.93 -13.66
C ARG A 50 1.20 -5.95 -12.16
N LEU A 51 2.23 -6.05 -11.31
CA LEU A 51 2.10 -6.10 -9.86
C LEU A 51 2.23 -4.70 -9.25
N VAL A 52 1.23 -4.28 -8.48
CA VAL A 52 1.19 -3.00 -7.79
C VAL A 52 0.91 -3.20 -6.31
N LEU A 53 1.70 -2.55 -5.45
CA LEU A 53 1.49 -2.50 -4.00
C LEU A 53 1.07 -1.09 -3.58
N HIS A 54 0.15 -1.04 -2.63
CA HIS A 54 -0.24 0.15 -1.88
C HIS A 54 0.17 -0.05 -0.42
N ASP A 55 0.83 0.93 0.20
CA ASP A 55 1.15 0.90 1.64
C ASP A 55 0.17 1.79 2.39
N SER A 56 -0.51 1.24 3.39
CA SER A 56 -1.28 2.08 4.32
C SER A 56 -0.36 2.67 5.39
N LYS A 57 -0.77 3.81 5.95
CA LYS A 57 -0.13 4.29 7.18
C LYS A 57 -0.28 3.23 8.28
N GLY A 58 0.71 3.15 9.16
CA GLY A 58 0.62 2.26 10.31
C GLY A 58 -0.51 2.65 11.26
N PHE A 59 -1.21 1.66 11.79
CA PHE A 59 -2.22 1.87 12.84
C PHE A 59 -1.55 2.04 14.19
N GLU A 60 -1.93 3.08 14.91
CA GLU A 60 -1.64 3.28 16.33
C GLU A 60 -2.86 2.97 17.21
N PRO A 61 -2.68 2.58 18.48
CA PRO A 61 -3.80 2.40 19.41
C PRO A 61 -4.63 3.68 19.56
N GLY A 62 -5.94 3.59 19.34
CA GLY A 62 -6.86 4.72 19.47
C GLY A 62 -6.94 5.65 18.25
N GLU A 63 -6.27 5.33 17.15
CA GLU A 63 -6.36 6.08 15.88
C GLU A 63 -7.58 5.63 15.07
N GLU A 64 -8.58 6.51 14.89
CA GLU A 64 -9.76 6.23 14.04
C GLU A 64 -9.59 6.72 12.59
N ASP A 65 -8.80 7.78 12.39
CA ASP A 65 -8.64 8.42 11.07
C ASP A 65 -8.07 7.45 10.01
N ASN A 66 -7.06 6.66 10.39
CA ASN A 66 -6.41 5.72 9.48
C ASN A 66 -7.34 4.56 9.10
N LEU A 67 -8.23 4.12 9.99
CA LEU A 67 -9.24 3.11 9.67
C LEU A 67 -10.18 3.61 8.58
N LYS A 68 -10.66 4.85 8.71
CA LYS A 68 -11.53 5.47 7.71
C LYS A 68 -10.83 5.62 6.35
N ILE A 69 -9.58 6.07 6.34
CA ILE A 69 -8.77 6.19 5.11
C ILE A 69 -8.68 4.85 4.37
N VAL A 70 -8.43 3.76 5.11
CA VAL A 70 -8.35 2.41 4.55
C VAL A 70 -9.71 1.96 4.00
N GLN A 71 -10.80 2.17 4.74
CA GLN A 71 -12.16 1.83 4.30
C GLN A 71 -12.53 2.57 3.01
N ASP A 72 -12.35 3.90 3.00
CA ASP A 72 -12.64 4.76 1.84
C ASP A 72 -11.80 4.34 0.62
N PHE A 73 -10.52 3.97 0.82
CA PHE A 73 -9.66 3.48 -0.26
C PHE A 73 -10.16 2.15 -0.84
N ILE A 74 -10.53 1.19 0.01
CA ILE A 74 -11.04 -0.11 -0.43
C ILE A 74 -12.34 0.09 -1.22
N GLU A 75 -13.27 0.90 -0.72
CA GLU A 75 -14.53 1.19 -1.42
C GLU A 75 -14.30 1.88 -2.76
N ARG A 76 -13.44 2.91 -2.81
CA ARG A 76 -13.09 3.58 -4.08
C ARG A 76 -12.50 2.60 -5.08
N ARG A 77 -11.54 1.77 -4.68
CA ARG A 77 -10.88 0.82 -5.59
C ARG A 77 -11.83 -0.28 -6.03
N ARG A 78 -12.68 -0.79 -5.13
CA ARG A 78 -13.71 -1.80 -5.46
C ARG A 78 -14.70 -1.30 -6.51
N ASN A 79 -15.07 -0.02 -6.46
CA ASN A 79 -16.04 0.59 -7.37
C ASN A 79 -15.42 1.14 -8.69
N MET A 80 -14.12 0.92 -8.94
CA MET A 80 -13.50 1.34 -10.20
C MET A 80 -14.08 0.55 -11.38
N PRO A 81 -14.43 1.20 -12.51
CA PRO A 81 -15.05 0.52 -13.65
C PRO A 81 -14.09 -0.42 -14.37
N ALA A 82 -12.80 -0.08 -14.43
CA ALA A 82 -11.79 -0.93 -15.05
C ALA A 82 -11.16 -1.87 -14.02
N MET A 83 -11.22 -3.17 -14.28
CA MET A 83 -10.66 -4.25 -13.43
C MET A 83 -9.19 -3.99 -13.05
N GLU A 84 -8.41 -3.41 -13.96
CA GLU A 84 -7.01 -3.10 -13.73
C GLU A 84 -6.73 -2.00 -12.68
N HIS A 85 -7.75 -1.23 -12.30
CA HIS A 85 -7.69 -0.25 -11.22
C HIS A 85 -8.30 -0.75 -9.90
N GLN A 86 -8.96 -1.91 -9.93
CA GLN A 86 -9.56 -2.50 -8.73
C GLN A 86 -8.51 -3.11 -7.80
N LEU A 87 -8.87 -3.22 -6.52
CA LEU A 87 -8.07 -3.93 -5.53
C LEU A 87 -8.31 -5.43 -5.65
N HIS A 88 -7.24 -6.21 -5.68
CA HIS A 88 -7.32 -7.66 -5.89
C HIS A 88 -7.04 -8.46 -4.61
N ALA A 89 -6.24 -7.90 -3.70
CA ALA A 89 -5.97 -8.51 -2.40
C ALA A 89 -5.69 -7.45 -1.33
N VAL A 90 -5.92 -7.84 -0.08
CA VAL A 90 -5.50 -7.12 1.12
C VAL A 90 -4.61 -8.05 1.93
N TRP A 91 -3.45 -7.55 2.36
CA TRP A 91 -2.47 -8.28 3.16
C TRP A 91 -2.23 -7.58 4.49
#